data_AF-A0A522VRI8-F1
#
_entry.id   AF-A0A522VRI8-F1
#
_cell.length_a   1.000
_cell.length_b   1.000
_cell.length_c   1.000
_cell.angle_alpha   90.00
_cell.angle_beta   90.00
_cell.angle_gamma   90.00
#
_symmetry.space_group_name_H-M   'P 1'
#
loop_
_entity.id
_entity.type
_entity.pdbx_description
1 polymer ?
#
loop_
_entity_poly.entity_id
_entity_poly.type
_entity_poly.pdbx_seq_one_letter_code
_entity_poly.pdbx_strand_id
1 'polypeptide(L)'
;MTGSLVTVRPYLRVIATSDGDPATVLNSADANGTAHWKAGKDFRLYVQGVTAGDTPTVTQNYLPGGLNLKVAMLAPTVATTQAQPLAGNPGVFTVKARNGGNAAVITAGDAGGTGDMNAMLQLAALYSNGSMSNDGAAPYALANYSEVGVLSITATDGDYYGQSISSNTAIVGRFTPDHFSVAFLVEPALRNGTGDWSAIFTYMNQPFTFATQPVLQVTALNKDGGITKNYTGSFWKLTGAKILPAYTDLAKIAGDFESTAVAAKTGGLAIVDGTGGIGTITINDTFTYKRRSGFQKPFAAQVKVGLQSLQSDGVTWGKTLADSDAVCHDNAADGVCDEIASSTASGADIRFGCINLDEAAGAVGTDLVQRVYMEYINSNGKRALNTDDSSTRLVPALIDLSSSLADPGPGVVTIEVATGISTQVSVAGDTFNHGENALIFSKIDTAGYIDSTLAVKDVVGYEFARCDWDGDGVHDDNPPKKRSSFGVYKGQSNVKKGRIFVREVYDSGAAEEENLNK
;
A
#
# COMPACT_ATOMS: atom_id res chain seq x y z
N MET A 1 -78.55 32.49 1.64
CA MET A 1 -77.13 32.79 1.35
C MET A 1 -76.38 31.48 1.31
N THR A 2 -76.18 30.91 0.13
CA THR A 2 -75.28 29.76 -0.08
C THR A 2 -73.86 30.29 -0.06
N GLY A 3 -73.27 30.37 1.13
CA GLY A 3 -71.85 30.71 1.26
C GLY A 3 -71.04 29.63 0.58
N SER A 4 -70.41 29.96 -0.55
CA SER A 4 -69.45 29.07 -1.20
C SER A 4 -68.31 28.83 -0.20
N LEU A 5 -68.15 27.60 0.26
CA LEU A 5 -67.06 27.21 1.16
C LEU A 5 -65.75 27.36 0.38
N VAL A 6 -65.01 28.45 0.63
CA VAL A 6 -63.65 28.60 0.11
C VAL A 6 -62.76 27.67 0.91
N THR A 7 -62.46 26.51 0.34
CA THR A 7 -61.48 25.58 0.92
C THR A 7 -60.08 26.06 0.51
N VAL A 8 -59.35 26.66 1.45
CA VAL A 8 -57.93 26.97 1.24
C VAL A 8 -57.16 25.65 1.29
N ARG A 9 -56.52 25.31 0.16
CA ARG A 9 -55.76 24.06 0.02
C ARG A 9 -54.31 24.28 0.46
N PRO A 10 -53.83 23.59 1.51
CA PRO A 10 -52.39 23.58 1.80
C PRO A 10 -51.67 22.73 0.74
N TYR A 11 -50.39 23.06 0.51
CA TYR A 11 -49.45 22.17 -0.17
C TYR A 11 -48.77 21.29 0.87
N LEU A 12 -48.46 20.05 0.52
CA LEU A 12 -47.59 19.24 1.37
C LEU A 12 -46.12 19.56 1.06
N ARG A 13 -45.29 19.57 2.09
CA ARG A 13 -43.85 19.78 1.98
C ARG A 13 -43.12 18.66 2.68
N VAL A 14 -42.21 18.00 1.97
CA VAL A 14 -41.31 16.97 2.50
C VAL A 14 -39.88 17.48 2.45
N ILE A 15 -39.17 17.43 3.58
CA ILE A 15 -37.75 17.77 3.71
C ILE A 15 -37.09 16.83 4.71
N ALA A 16 -35.84 16.46 4.43
CA ALA A 16 -34.97 15.78 5.38
C ALA A 16 -33.77 16.67 5.75
N THR A 17 -33.42 16.72 7.02
CA THR A 17 -32.21 17.39 7.52
C THR A 17 -31.42 16.46 8.41
N SER A 18 -30.14 16.77 8.59
CA SER A 18 -29.32 16.09 9.60
C SER A 18 -29.97 16.16 10.99
N ASP A 19 -29.75 15.14 11.81
CA ASP A 19 -30.12 15.25 13.22
C ASP A 19 -29.09 16.11 13.97
N GLY A 20 -29.59 17.02 14.80
CA GLY A 20 -28.80 18.03 15.50
C GLY A 20 -28.75 19.39 14.80
N ASP A 21 -28.78 19.44 13.46
CA ASP A 21 -28.74 20.70 12.70
C ASP A 21 -29.83 20.75 11.60
N PRO A 22 -30.89 21.55 11.80
CA PRO A 22 -31.96 21.71 10.81
C PRO A 22 -31.56 22.55 9.59
N ALA A 23 -30.39 23.22 9.59
CA ALA A 23 -29.91 23.97 8.44
C ALA A 23 -29.29 23.05 7.37
N THR A 24 -28.74 21.91 7.78
CA THR A 24 -28.12 20.94 6.86
C THR A 24 -29.17 20.03 6.24
N VAL A 25 -29.67 20.43 5.05
CA VAL A 25 -30.62 19.64 4.25
C VAL A 25 -29.89 18.47 3.57
N LEU A 26 -30.48 17.27 3.64
CA LEU A 26 -29.93 16.06 3.03
C LEU A 26 -30.48 15.87 1.61
N ASN A 27 -30.06 16.67 0.63
CA ASN A 27 -30.65 16.72 -0.72
C ASN A 27 -29.72 16.29 -1.86
N SER A 28 -28.63 15.57 -1.59
CA SER A 28 -27.74 15.10 -2.66
C SER A 28 -28.44 14.02 -3.50
N ALA A 29 -28.41 14.21 -4.81
CA ALA A 29 -29.12 13.37 -5.78
C ALA A 29 -28.30 12.21 -6.36
N ASP A 30 -27.00 12.19 -6.12
CA ASP A 30 -26.09 11.21 -6.70
C ASP A 30 -24.97 10.79 -5.74
N ALA A 31 -24.07 9.97 -6.26
CA ALA A 31 -22.97 9.42 -5.51
C ALA A 31 -21.78 10.39 -5.28
N ASN A 32 -21.86 11.65 -5.66
CA ASN A 32 -20.78 12.62 -5.51
C ASN A 32 -21.22 13.89 -4.75
N GLY A 33 -22.50 14.00 -4.39
CA GLY A 33 -23.01 15.10 -3.59
C GLY A 33 -22.35 15.16 -2.21
N THR A 34 -22.05 16.38 -1.76
CA THR A 34 -21.32 16.66 -0.52
C THR A 34 -22.19 16.56 0.73
N ALA A 35 -23.49 16.83 0.62
CA ALA A 35 -24.42 16.59 1.72
C ALA A 35 -24.68 15.09 1.81
N HIS A 36 -24.24 14.46 2.90
CA HIS A 36 -24.39 13.04 3.11
C HIS A 36 -24.74 12.70 4.56
N TRP A 37 -25.30 11.51 4.77
CA TRP A 37 -25.68 11.02 6.10
C TRP A 37 -25.33 9.54 6.28
N LYS A 38 -25.08 9.12 7.51
CA LYS A 38 -24.69 7.73 7.79
C LYS A 38 -25.91 6.81 7.76
N ALA A 39 -25.78 5.67 7.08
CA ALA A 39 -26.80 4.63 7.03
C ALA A 39 -27.11 4.10 8.44
N GLY A 40 -28.40 3.94 8.74
CA GLY A 40 -28.93 3.52 10.04
C GLY A 40 -29.00 4.64 11.09
N LYS A 41 -28.32 5.77 10.87
CA LYS A 41 -28.40 6.91 11.79
C LYS A 41 -29.68 7.71 11.58
N ASP A 42 -30.32 8.11 12.67
CA ASP A 42 -31.53 8.93 12.63
C ASP A 42 -31.24 10.31 12.02
N PHE A 43 -32.18 10.82 11.22
CA PHE A 43 -32.24 12.16 10.64
C PHE A 43 -33.64 12.74 10.84
N ARG A 44 -33.82 14.04 10.64
CA ARG A 44 -35.12 14.69 10.85
C ARG A 44 -35.91 14.71 9.55
N LEU A 45 -37.10 14.14 9.56
CA LEU A 45 -38.04 14.14 8.45
C LEU A 45 -39.20 15.10 8.76
N TYR A 46 -39.30 16.15 7.96
CA TYR A 46 -40.39 17.11 7.97
C TYR A 46 -41.40 16.69 6.91
N VAL A 47 -42.64 16.43 7.33
CA VAL A 47 -43.79 16.35 6.42
C VAL A 47 -44.81 17.33 6.98
N GLN A 48 -45.12 18.37 6.20
CA GLN A 48 -45.83 19.56 6.69
C GLN A 48 -46.90 19.99 5.70
N GLY A 49 -48.06 20.41 6.21
CA GLY A 49 -49.01 21.22 5.44
C GLY A 49 -48.53 22.67 5.44
N VAL A 50 -48.33 23.27 4.28
CA VAL A 50 -47.85 24.65 4.13
C VAL A 50 -48.76 25.49 3.25
N THR A 51 -48.70 26.81 3.42
CA THR A 51 -49.35 27.76 2.52
C THR A 51 -48.74 27.69 1.11
N ALA A 52 -49.58 27.97 0.11
CA ALA A 52 -49.13 28.17 -1.26
C ALA A 52 -48.35 29.49 -1.38
N GLY A 53 -47.19 29.47 -2.05
CA GLY A 53 -46.44 30.69 -2.38
C GLY A 53 -44.92 30.54 -2.21
N ASP A 54 -44.20 31.61 -2.51
CA ASP A 54 -42.72 31.62 -2.52
C ASP A 54 -42.09 31.52 -1.12
N THR A 55 -42.88 31.76 -0.07
CA THR A 55 -42.46 31.60 1.33
C THR A 55 -43.48 30.72 2.06
N PRO A 56 -43.42 29.39 1.87
CA PRO A 56 -44.38 28.47 2.47
C PRO A 56 -44.29 28.52 3.99
N THR A 57 -45.42 28.82 4.64
CA THR A 57 -45.56 28.81 6.11
C THR A 57 -46.38 27.62 6.55
N VAL A 58 -46.01 26.98 7.67
CA VAL A 58 -46.75 25.84 8.20
C VAL A 58 -48.18 26.25 8.53
N THR A 59 -49.14 25.51 7.99
CA THR A 59 -50.57 25.70 8.22
C THR A 59 -50.98 24.90 9.45
N GLN A 60 -51.07 25.55 10.61
CA GLN A 60 -51.34 24.86 11.89
C GLN A 60 -52.64 24.06 11.92
N ASN A 61 -53.63 24.45 11.10
CA ASN A 61 -54.92 23.78 11.00
C ASN A 61 -54.95 22.61 10.00
N TYR A 62 -53.83 22.31 9.34
CA TYR A 62 -53.75 21.12 8.49
C TYR A 62 -53.86 19.86 9.36
N LEU A 63 -54.91 19.08 9.13
CA LEU A 63 -55.12 17.77 9.72
C LEU A 63 -55.25 16.75 8.57
N PRO A 64 -54.39 15.73 8.51
CA PRO A 64 -54.42 14.74 7.45
C PRO A 64 -55.66 13.83 7.51
N GLY A 65 -56.30 13.59 6.36
CA GLY A 65 -57.44 12.65 6.25
C GLY A 65 -57.04 11.25 5.80
N GLY A 66 -55.99 11.16 4.96
CA GLY A 66 -55.46 9.92 4.42
C GLY A 66 -54.02 10.08 3.95
N LEU A 67 -53.15 10.63 4.82
CA LEU A 67 -51.74 10.86 4.51
C LEU A 67 -50.94 9.55 4.41
N ASN A 68 -50.19 9.43 3.32
CA ASN A 68 -49.28 8.34 3.01
C ASN A 68 -47.94 8.89 2.53
N LEU A 69 -46.87 8.17 2.83
CA LEU A 69 -45.53 8.42 2.31
C LEU A 69 -45.19 7.34 1.28
N LYS A 70 -44.77 7.75 0.09
CA LYS A 70 -44.08 6.91 -0.87
C LYS A 70 -42.58 7.16 -0.72
N VAL A 71 -41.80 6.09 -0.57
CA VAL A 71 -40.34 6.12 -0.55
C VAL A 71 -39.85 5.20 -1.65
N ALA A 72 -38.93 5.68 -2.48
CA ALA A 72 -38.32 4.88 -3.53
C ALA A 72 -36.82 5.13 -3.56
N MET A 73 -36.01 4.10 -3.82
CA MET A 73 -34.58 4.29 -4.00
C MET A 73 -34.28 4.86 -5.39
N LEU A 74 -33.57 5.98 -5.42
CA LEU A 74 -33.14 6.67 -6.64
C LEU A 74 -31.77 6.16 -7.14
N ALA A 75 -30.86 5.82 -6.22
CA ALA A 75 -29.54 5.29 -6.53
C ALA A 75 -29.00 4.43 -5.37
N PRO A 76 -28.13 3.43 -5.62
CA PRO A 76 -27.65 3.00 -6.94
C PRO A 76 -28.73 2.27 -7.77
N THR A 77 -28.69 2.47 -9.09
CA THR A 77 -29.48 1.72 -10.07
C THR A 77 -28.63 0.60 -10.66
N VAL A 78 -29.16 -0.62 -10.71
CA VAL A 78 -28.50 -1.74 -11.41
C VAL A 78 -28.96 -1.71 -12.86
N ALA A 79 -28.02 -1.52 -13.79
CA ALA A 79 -28.32 -1.66 -15.21
C ALA A 79 -28.68 -3.13 -15.50
N THR A 80 -29.93 -3.39 -15.87
CA THR A 80 -30.35 -4.71 -16.37
C THR A 80 -30.78 -4.58 -17.83
N THR A 81 -30.79 -5.71 -18.54
CA THR A 81 -31.36 -5.81 -19.88
C THR A 81 -32.89 -5.85 -19.90
N GLN A 82 -33.55 -5.68 -18.75
CA GLN A 82 -35.02 -5.59 -18.64
C GLN A 82 -35.49 -4.14 -18.61
N ALA A 83 -36.75 -3.91 -19.01
CA ALA A 83 -37.36 -2.58 -19.20
C ALA A 83 -37.50 -1.72 -17.92
N GLN A 84 -37.08 -2.23 -16.76
CA GLN A 84 -36.96 -1.49 -15.50
C GLN A 84 -35.59 -1.83 -14.87
N PRO A 85 -34.74 -0.85 -14.54
CA PRO A 85 -33.53 -1.11 -13.76
C PRO A 85 -33.95 -1.73 -12.43
N LEU A 86 -33.31 -2.84 -12.03
CA LEU A 86 -33.47 -3.29 -10.65
C LEU A 86 -32.81 -2.25 -9.76
N ALA A 87 -33.52 -1.80 -8.73
CA ALA A 87 -32.90 -1.02 -7.67
C ALA A 87 -31.78 -1.88 -7.04
N GLY A 88 -30.69 -1.26 -6.55
CA GLY A 88 -29.81 -1.95 -5.60
C GLY A 88 -30.58 -2.50 -4.38
N ASN A 89 -29.89 -2.97 -3.34
CA ASN A 89 -30.56 -3.38 -2.11
C ASN A 89 -31.46 -2.23 -1.59
N PRO A 90 -32.80 -2.40 -1.53
CA PRO A 90 -33.71 -1.31 -1.18
C PRO A 90 -33.64 -0.95 0.31
N GLY A 91 -32.90 -1.73 1.11
CA GLY A 91 -32.70 -1.45 2.52
C GLY A 91 -34.00 -1.41 3.30
N VAL A 92 -33.96 -0.69 4.42
CA VAL A 92 -35.07 -0.51 5.34
C VAL A 92 -35.13 0.97 5.69
N PHE A 93 -36.23 1.63 5.35
CA PHE A 93 -36.52 2.99 5.77
C PHE A 93 -37.48 2.97 6.97
N THR A 94 -37.09 3.58 8.07
CA THR A 94 -37.90 3.61 9.30
C THR A 94 -38.23 5.05 9.67
N VAL A 95 -39.50 5.32 9.98
CA VAL A 95 -39.97 6.58 10.57
C VAL A 95 -40.44 6.31 12.00
N LYS A 96 -39.91 7.10 12.93
CA LYS A 96 -40.23 7.13 14.36
C LYS A 96 -40.90 8.46 14.65
N ALA A 97 -42.18 8.42 14.99
CA ALA A 97 -42.95 9.62 15.32
C ALA A 97 -43.79 9.38 16.58
N ARG A 98 -44.00 10.45 17.36
CA ARG A 98 -44.88 10.43 18.53
C ARG A 98 -45.70 11.71 18.61
N ASN A 99 -46.95 11.55 19.01
CA ASN A 99 -47.86 12.65 19.32
C ASN A 99 -48.71 12.28 20.54
N GLY A 100 -48.43 12.91 21.69
CA GLY A 100 -49.03 12.51 22.96
C GLY A 100 -48.70 11.05 23.33
N GLY A 101 -49.70 10.27 23.75
CA GLY A 101 -49.55 8.84 24.08
C GLY A 101 -49.39 7.91 22.87
N ASN A 102 -49.52 8.41 21.64
CA ASN A 102 -49.41 7.62 20.41
C ASN A 102 -47.97 7.66 19.89
N ALA A 103 -47.36 6.49 19.70
CA ALA A 103 -46.06 6.31 19.07
C ALA A 103 -46.18 5.32 17.92
N ALA A 104 -45.55 5.63 16.78
CA ALA A 104 -45.45 4.68 15.67
C ALA A 104 -43.99 4.55 15.23
N VAL A 105 -43.57 3.30 15.03
CA VAL A 105 -42.39 2.94 14.25
C VAL A 105 -42.92 2.26 13.01
N ILE A 106 -42.67 2.88 11.86
CA ILE A 106 -43.20 2.37 10.61
C ILE A 106 -42.05 2.19 9.65
N THR A 107 -42.04 1.03 9.02
CA THR A 107 -40.93 0.57 8.22
C THR A 107 -41.39 0.32 6.80
N ALA A 108 -40.68 0.90 5.85
CA ALA A 108 -40.82 0.60 4.44
C ALA A 108 -39.58 -0.21 4.02
N GLY A 109 -39.81 -1.36 3.40
CA GLY A 109 -38.80 -2.24 2.83
C GLY A 109 -39.33 -2.80 1.52
N ASP A 110 -38.61 -3.74 0.90
CA ASP A 110 -39.06 -4.37 -0.35
C ASP A 110 -40.35 -5.16 -0.17
N ALA A 111 -41.48 -4.55 -0.48
CA ALA A 111 -42.77 -5.21 -0.52
C ALA A 111 -42.92 -5.90 -1.90
N GLY A 112 -42.27 -7.07 -2.05
CA GLY A 112 -42.54 -7.98 -3.17
C GLY A 112 -41.52 -8.00 -4.32
N GLY A 113 -40.26 -7.61 -4.11
CA GLY A 113 -39.21 -7.72 -5.12
C GLY A 113 -39.26 -6.63 -6.20
N THR A 114 -40.04 -5.58 -5.97
CA THR A 114 -40.27 -4.48 -6.95
C THR A 114 -39.28 -3.35 -6.79
N GLY A 115 -38.45 -3.35 -5.73
CA GLY A 115 -37.48 -2.30 -5.45
C GLY A 115 -38.10 -0.98 -4.98
N ASP A 116 -39.41 -0.98 -4.68
CA ASP A 116 -40.16 0.19 -4.21
C ASP A 116 -40.57 -0.05 -2.74
N MET A 117 -40.24 0.92 -1.87
CA MET A 117 -40.59 0.87 -0.44
C MET A 117 -42.07 1.30 -0.30
N ASN A 118 -42.98 0.43 -0.70
CA ASN A 118 -44.42 0.67 -0.67
C ASN A 118 -45.01 0.35 0.70
N ALA A 119 -44.82 1.25 1.67
CA ALA A 119 -45.59 1.26 2.90
C ALA A 119 -46.54 2.46 2.91
N MET A 120 -47.86 2.22 3.00
CA MET A 120 -48.81 3.27 3.38
C MET A 120 -48.65 3.55 4.87
N LEU A 121 -47.80 4.52 5.20
CA LEU A 121 -47.61 5.01 6.56
C LEU A 121 -48.82 5.87 6.97
N GLN A 122 -49.78 5.30 7.72
CA GLN A 122 -50.85 6.12 8.31
C GLN A 122 -50.29 6.97 9.46
N LEU A 123 -49.94 8.21 9.13
CA LEU A 123 -49.31 9.16 10.04
C LEU A 123 -50.30 10.15 10.65
N ALA A 124 -51.59 10.01 10.36
CA ALA A 124 -52.57 11.03 10.71
C ALA A 124 -52.70 11.27 12.22
N ALA A 125 -52.56 10.22 13.04
CA ALA A 125 -52.54 10.31 14.50
C ALA A 125 -51.25 10.96 15.06
N LEU A 126 -50.23 11.15 14.23
CA LEU A 126 -48.89 11.64 14.60
C LEU A 126 -48.66 13.10 14.18
N TYR A 127 -49.68 13.75 13.62
CA TYR A 127 -49.66 15.16 13.26
C TYR A 127 -50.11 16.05 14.40
N SER A 128 -49.35 17.12 14.63
CA SER A 128 -49.70 18.20 15.55
C SER A 128 -49.37 19.53 14.88
N ASN A 129 -50.30 20.49 14.94
CA ASN A 129 -50.13 21.85 14.42
C ASN A 129 -49.59 21.91 12.98
N GLY A 130 -50.13 21.08 12.08
CA GLY A 130 -49.79 21.10 10.66
C GLY A 130 -48.50 20.37 10.26
N SER A 131 -47.84 19.67 11.20
CA SER A 131 -46.60 18.92 10.96
C SER A 131 -46.62 17.56 11.62
N MET A 132 -45.86 16.60 11.08
CA MET A 132 -45.47 15.41 11.86
C MET A 132 -44.71 15.83 13.11
N SER A 133 -44.87 15.04 14.19
CA SER A 133 -44.18 15.27 15.45
C SER A 133 -43.39 14.05 15.96
N ASN A 134 -42.24 14.33 16.61
CA ASN A 134 -41.34 13.33 17.17
C ASN A 134 -41.71 12.99 18.62
N ASP A 135 -42.19 13.98 19.36
CA ASP A 135 -42.46 13.93 20.80
C ASP A 135 -43.71 14.72 21.22
N GLY A 136 -44.54 15.13 20.25
CA GLY A 136 -45.71 15.99 20.45
C GLY A 136 -45.41 17.50 20.42
N ALA A 137 -44.13 17.92 20.38
CA ALA A 137 -43.73 19.33 20.33
C ALA A 137 -42.82 19.66 19.13
N ALA A 138 -41.85 18.80 18.84
CA ALA A 138 -40.94 18.98 17.71
C ALA A 138 -41.68 18.79 16.37
N PRO A 139 -41.56 19.72 15.40
CA PRO A 139 -42.31 19.67 14.13
C PRO A 139 -41.59 18.82 13.06
N TYR A 140 -41.09 17.64 13.45
CA TYR A 140 -40.47 16.64 12.57
C TYR A 140 -40.63 15.26 13.18
N ALA A 141 -40.44 14.19 12.41
CA ALA A 141 -40.22 12.83 12.91
C ALA A 141 -38.73 12.48 12.82
N LEU A 142 -38.25 11.54 13.63
CA LEU A 142 -36.96 10.91 13.37
C LEU A 142 -37.14 9.82 12.32
N ALA A 143 -36.23 9.73 11.36
CA ALA A 143 -36.24 8.69 10.35
C ALA A 143 -34.82 8.15 10.12
N ASN A 144 -34.67 6.91 9.68
CA ASN A 144 -33.37 6.37 9.27
C ASN A 144 -33.54 5.47 8.04
N TYR A 145 -32.43 5.27 7.33
CA TYR A 145 -32.34 4.39 6.19
C TYR A 145 -31.14 3.45 6.36
N SER A 146 -31.37 2.13 6.32
CA SER A 146 -30.37 1.13 6.72
C SER A 146 -29.26 0.87 5.71
N GLU A 147 -29.25 1.55 4.57
CA GLU A 147 -28.43 1.20 3.42
C GLU A 147 -27.80 2.45 2.76
N VAL A 148 -26.76 2.25 1.95
CA VAL A 148 -26.13 3.28 1.12
C VAL A 148 -27.01 3.59 -0.09
N GLY A 149 -27.11 4.86 -0.47
CA GLY A 149 -27.90 5.24 -1.62
C GLY A 149 -28.50 6.64 -1.56
N VAL A 150 -29.43 6.90 -2.45
CA VAL A 150 -30.25 8.12 -2.49
C VAL A 150 -31.69 7.69 -2.54
N LEU A 151 -32.54 8.33 -1.75
CA LEU A 151 -33.97 8.11 -1.72
C LEU A 151 -34.71 9.25 -2.41
N SER A 152 -35.90 8.93 -2.92
CA SER A 152 -36.95 9.89 -3.25
C SER A 152 -38.13 9.65 -2.31
N ILE A 153 -38.65 10.72 -1.71
CA ILE A 153 -39.76 10.69 -0.77
C ILE A 153 -40.84 11.64 -1.25
N THR A 154 -42.06 11.14 -1.36
CA THR A 154 -43.25 11.93 -1.68
C THR A 154 -44.33 11.62 -0.65
N ALA A 155 -45.07 12.63 -0.20
CA ALA A 155 -46.24 12.47 0.63
C ALA A 155 -47.51 12.78 -0.16
N THR A 156 -48.56 11.99 0.04
CA THR A 156 -49.88 12.20 -0.54
C THR A 156 -50.93 12.03 0.52
N ASP A 157 -51.77 13.04 0.71
CA ASP A 157 -53.00 12.94 1.48
C ASP A 157 -54.14 12.66 0.50
N GLY A 158 -54.71 11.46 0.59
CA GLY A 158 -55.76 11.00 -0.32
C GLY A 158 -57.16 11.51 0.02
N ASP A 159 -57.36 12.08 1.21
CA ASP A 159 -58.69 12.42 1.73
C ASP A 159 -58.71 13.72 2.56
N TYR A 160 -58.00 14.74 2.09
CA TYR A 160 -58.07 16.06 2.70
C TYR A 160 -59.40 16.73 2.31
N TYR A 161 -60.43 16.58 3.17
CA TYR A 161 -61.81 17.03 2.90
C TYR A 161 -62.36 16.49 1.56
N GLY A 162 -62.12 15.21 1.26
CA GLY A 162 -62.55 14.58 0.01
C GLY A 162 -61.74 14.97 -1.22
N GLN A 163 -60.55 15.56 -1.04
CA GLN A 163 -59.62 15.91 -2.11
C GLN A 163 -58.26 15.27 -1.87
N SER A 164 -57.55 14.94 -2.95
CA SER A 164 -56.16 14.51 -2.85
C SER A 164 -55.21 15.71 -2.99
N ILE A 165 -54.23 15.79 -2.08
CA ILE A 165 -53.11 16.74 -2.15
C ILE A 165 -51.78 15.99 -2.07
N SER A 166 -50.78 16.47 -2.79
CA SER A 166 -49.45 15.84 -2.87
C SER A 166 -48.35 16.84 -2.50
N SER A 167 -47.21 16.31 -2.09
CA SER A 167 -46.02 17.08 -1.79
C SER A 167 -45.12 17.28 -3.00
N ASN A 168 -44.06 18.07 -2.80
CA ASN A 168 -42.85 17.95 -3.59
C ASN A 168 -42.26 16.53 -3.47
N THR A 169 -41.51 16.10 -4.48
CA THR A 169 -40.60 14.95 -4.35
C THR A 169 -39.32 15.42 -3.68
N ALA A 170 -39.08 14.96 -2.46
CA ALA A 170 -37.83 15.22 -1.75
C ALA A 170 -36.79 14.18 -2.15
N ILE A 171 -35.66 14.64 -2.66
CA ILE A 171 -34.47 13.82 -2.78
C ILE A 171 -33.81 13.81 -1.39
N VAL A 172 -33.60 12.62 -0.84
CA VAL A 172 -33.02 12.43 0.49
C VAL A 172 -31.77 11.58 0.39
N GLY A 173 -30.63 12.18 0.70
CA GLY A 173 -29.35 11.50 0.56
C GLY A 173 -28.19 12.46 0.40
N ARG A 174 -27.01 11.95 0.08
CA ARG A 174 -26.70 10.53 -0.19
C ARG A 174 -26.29 9.85 1.12
N PHE A 175 -26.74 8.62 1.33
CA PHE A 175 -26.37 7.81 2.48
C PHE A 175 -25.03 7.12 2.25
N THR A 176 -24.15 7.18 3.25
CA THR A 176 -22.84 6.51 3.31
C THR A 176 -22.90 5.34 4.30
N PRO A 177 -21.92 4.43 4.31
CA PRO A 177 -21.75 3.58 5.47
C PRO A 177 -21.53 4.42 6.74
N ASP A 178 -21.81 3.82 7.88
CA ASP A 178 -21.56 4.45 9.17
C ASP A 178 -20.07 4.35 9.56
N HIS A 179 -19.50 3.15 9.34
CA HIS A 179 -18.11 2.81 9.59
C HIS A 179 -17.68 1.60 8.72
N PHE A 180 -16.38 1.32 8.71
CA PHE A 180 -15.79 0.12 8.14
C PHE A 180 -15.33 -0.86 9.22
N SER A 181 -15.56 -2.15 9.01
CA SER A 181 -14.79 -3.20 9.66
C SER A 181 -13.71 -3.70 8.70
N VAL A 182 -12.46 -3.67 9.14
CA VAL A 182 -11.30 -4.09 8.35
C VAL A 182 -10.55 -5.19 9.08
N ALA A 183 -10.24 -6.27 8.37
CA ALA A 183 -9.54 -7.42 8.91
C ALA A 183 -8.55 -8.01 7.91
N PHE A 184 -7.47 -8.61 8.40
CA PHE A 184 -6.55 -9.38 7.55
C PHE A 184 -7.18 -10.73 7.19
N LEU A 185 -7.38 -10.98 5.90
CA LEU A 185 -7.66 -12.31 5.36
C LEU A 185 -6.39 -13.14 5.27
N VAL A 186 -5.28 -12.47 4.94
CA VAL A 186 -3.95 -13.05 4.85
C VAL A 186 -2.99 -12.15 5.61
N GLU A 187 -2.34 -12.71 6.64
CA GLU A 187 -1.31 -12.03 7.41
C GLU A 187 0.03 -12.00 6.64
N PRO A 188 0.84 -10.93 6.79
CA PRO A 188 2.10 -10.80 6.07
C PRO A 188 3.21 -11.66 6.68
N ALA A 189 4.06 -12.20 5.80
CA ALA A 189 5.37 -12.76 6.15
C ALA A 189 6.44 -12.17 5.22
N LEU A 190 7.66 -12.01 5.72
CA LEU A 190 8.79 -11.46 4.96
C LEU A 190 9.67 -12.59 4.42
N ARG A 191 10.34 -12.36 3.28
CA ARG A 191 11.42 -13.20 2.77
C ARG A 191 12.65 -12.38 2.47
N ASN A 192 13.78 -13.06 2.35
CA ASN A 192 15.01 -12.47 1.86
C ASN A 192 14.92 -12.15 0.36
N GLY A 193 15.53 -11.03 -0.02
CA GLY A 193 15.64 -10.56 -1.39
C GLY A 193 14.31 -10.44 -2.13
N THR A 194 14.41 -10.37 -3.46
CA THR A 194 13.27 -10.29 -4.38
C THR A 194 13.44 -11.27 -5.53
N GLY A 195 12.37 -11.55 -6.28
CA GLY A 195 12.42 -12.48 -7.42
C GLY A 195 12.89 -13.88 -7.02
N ASP A 196 13.90 -14.38 -7.76
CA ASP A 196 14.50 -15.72 -7.63
C ASP A 196 15.62 -15.79 -6.56
N TRP A 197 15.56 -14.93 -5.54
CA TRP A 197 16.55 -14.91 -4.47
C TRP A 197 16.68 -16.25 -3.76
N SER A 198 17.91 -16.75 -3.62
CA SER A 198 18.18 -18.08 -3.04
C SER A 198 18.93 -18.02 -1.72
N ALA A 199 19.57 -16.89 -1.39
CA ALA A 199 20.29 -16.74 -0.14
C ALA A 199 19.34 -16.63 1.06
N ILE A 200 19.78 -17.17 2.19
CA ILE A 200 19.03 -17.16 3.46
C ILE A 200 19.12 -15.83 4.22
N PHE A 201 19.62 -14.79 3.57
CA PHE A 201 19.78 -13.44 4.12
C PHE A 201 19.61 -12.39 3.01
N THR A 202 19.50 -11.12 3.40
CA THR A 202 19.57 -9.95 2.52
C THR A 202 20.58 -8.96 3.10
N TYR A 203 21.38 -8.29 2.27
CA TYR A 203 22.24 -7.23 2.78
C TYR A 203 21.48 -5.91 3.00
N MET A 204 21.91 -5.12 3.98
CA MET A 204 21.51 -3.71 4.06
C MET A 204 21.85 -3.00 2.74
N ASN A 205 20.96 -2.08 2.32
CA ASN A 205 20.89 -1.46 1.00
C ASN A 205 20.41 -2.37 -0.15
N GLN A 206 20.11 -3.66 0.07
CA GLN A 206 19.40 -4.48 -0.91
C GLN A 206 17.90 -4.52 -0.61
N PRO A 207 17.07 -4.63 -1.67
CA PRO A 207 15.64 -4.80 -1.50
C PRO A 207 15.29 -6.21 -1.02
N PHE A 208 14.29 -6.32 -0.17
CA PHE A 208 13.59 -7.56 0.17
C PHE A 208 12.06 -7.36 0.08
N THR A 209 11.26 -8.41 0.22
CA THR A 209 9.80 -8.31 0.01
C THR A 209 9.01 -9.31 0.87
N PHE A 210 7.69 -9.33 0.68
CA PHE A 210 6.82 -10.31 1.30
C PHE A 210 7.06 -11.72 0.76
N ALA A 211 7.16 -12.69 1.66
CA ALA A 211 6.98 -14.11 1.38
C ALA A 211 5.49 -14.42 1.18
N THR A 212 4.66 -13.82 2.02
CA THR A 212 3.19 -13.88 1.98
C THR A 212 2.68 -12.46 1.95
N GLN A 213 2.09 -12.08 0.82
CA GLN A 213 1.51 -10.75 0.64
C GLN A 213 0.25 -10.62 1.48
N PRO A 214 0.10 -9.54 2.28
CA PRO A 214 -1.09 -9.36 3.09
C PRO A 214 -2.28 -8.96 2.22
N VAL A 215 -3.44 -9.51 2.59
CA VAL A 215 -4.74 -9.20 1.98
C VAL A 215 -5.68 -8.83 3.10
N LEU A 216 -6.30 -7.65 2.99
CA LEU A 216 -7.30 -7.16 3.92
C LEU A 216 -8.68 -7.20 3.28
N GLN A 217 -9.70 -7.55 4.06
CA GLN A 217 -11.10 -7.37 3.71
C GLN A 217 -11.60 -6.09 4.35
N VAL A 218 -12.31 -5.27 3.58
CA VAL A 218 -13.05 -4.11 4.07
C VAL A 218 -14.54 -4.43 3.95
N THR A 219 -15.27 -4.25 5.05
CA THR A 219 -16.72 -4.42 5.11
C THR A 219 -17.36 -3.11 5.52
N ALA A 220 -18.24 -2.58 4.67
CA ALA A 220 -19.01 -1.37 4.93
C ALA A 220 -20.25 -1.70 5.76
N LEU A 221 -20.39 -1.03 6.91
CA LEU A 221 -21.44 -1.31 7.89
C LEU A 221 -22.31 -0.08 8.11
N ASN A 222 -23.60 -0.30 8.39
CA ASN A 222 -24.50 0.73 8.89
C ASN A 222 -24.37 0.86 10.42
N LYS A 223 -25.08 1.83 11.00
CA LYS A 223 -25.04 2.13 12.44
C LYS A 223 -25.38 0.94 13.36
N ASP A 224 -26.15 -0.03 12.87
CA ASP A 224 -26.58 -1.22 13.59
C ASP A 224 -25.68 -2.44 13.32
N GLY A 225 -24.58 -2.27 12.57
CA GLY A 225 -23.63 -3.34 12.22
C GLY A 225 -24.05 -4.23 11.05
N GLY A 226 -25.12 -3.87 10.33
CA GLY A 226 -25.53 -4.55 9.09
C GLY A 226 -24.70 -4.10 7.89
N ILE A 227 -24.36 -5.03 6.99
CA ILE A 227 -23.58 -4.72 5.78
C ILE A 227 -24.40 -3.82 4.84
N THR A 228 -23.80 -2.71 4.40
CA THR A 228 -24.38 -1.80 3.41
C THR A 228 -24.05 -2.28 1.99
N LYS A 229 -24.93 -3.13 1.45
CA LYS A 229 -24.72 -3.83 0.17
C LYS A 229 -24.60 -2.90 -1.04
N ASN A 230 -25.12 -1.68 -0.95
CA ASN A 230 -25.06 -0.69 -2.01
C ASN A 230 -23.77 0.13 -2.01
N TYR A 231 -22.87 -0.08 -1.04
CA TYR A 231 -21.55 0.51 -1.06
C TYR A 231 -20.67 -0.20 -2.10
N THR A 232 -20.80 0.23 -3.35
CA THR A 232 -20.12 -0.28 -4.53
C THR A 232 -20.16 0.77 -5.65
N GLY A 233 -19.38 0.58 -6.72
CA GLY A 233 -19.37 1.44 -7.91
C GLY A 233 -19.10 2.90 -7.56
N SER A 234 -19.95 3.83 -8.00
CA SER A 234 -19.77 5.25 -7.72
C SER A 234 -19.90 5.63 -6.23
N PHE A 235 -20.52 4.77 -5.40
CA PHE A 235 -20.58 4.95 -3.96
C PHE A 235 -19.34 4.43 -3.25
N TRP A 236 -18.55 3.55 -3.87
CA TRP A 236 -17.27 3.10 -3.33
C TRP A 236 -16.25 4.24 -3.36
N LYS A 237 -15.81 4.70 -2.19
CA LYS A 237 -14.94 5.88 -2.03
C LYS A 237 -13.53 5.56 -1.55
N LEU A 238 -13.22 4.28 -1.32
CA LEU A 238 -11.87 3.83 -1.00
C LEU A 238 -11.04 3.74 -2.28
N THR A 239 -10.12 4.69 -2.48
CA THR A 239 -9.28 4.77 -3.68
C THR A 239 -7.81 4.84 -3.32
N GLY A 240 -6.94 4.24 -4.14
CA GLY A 240 -5.49 4.22 -3.91
C GLY A 240 -4.83 5.61 -3.94
N ALA A 241 -5.52 6.65 -4.44
CA ALA A 241 -5.03 8.03 -4.36
C ALA A 241 -5.11 8.63 -2.94
N LYS A 242 -5.97 8.09 -2.08
CA LYS A 242 -6.19 8.57 -0.72
C LYS A 242 -5.78 7.57 0.35
N ILE A 243 -5.30 6.39 -0.02
CA ILE A 243 -4.98 5.30 0.90
C ILE A 243 -3.60 4.78 0.56
N LEU A 244 -2.76 4.58 1.57
CA LEU A 244 -1.46 3.95 1.43
C LEU A 244 -1.24 2.89 2.52
N PRO A 245 -0.41 1.86 2.23
CA PRO A 245 0.18 1.04 3.27
C PRO A 245 0.98 1.90 4.25
N ALA A 246 0.95 1.49 5.51
CA ALA A 246 1.84 2.01 6.52
C ALA A 246 2.61 0.90 7.18
N TYR A 247 3.86 1.20 7.54
CA TYR A 247 4.77 0.23 8.11
C TYR A 247 5.34 0.74 9.41
N THR A 248 5.36 -0.12 10.41
CA THR A 248 6.08 0.12 11.67
C THR A 248 7.22 -0.87 11.76
N ASP A 249 8.46 -0.38 11.69
CA ASP A 249 9.64 -1.19 11.94
C ASP A 249 9.78 -1.44 13.46
N LEU A 250 9.87 -2.71 13.82
CA LEU A 250 10.03 -3.20 15.18
C LEU A 250 11.41 -3.80 15.43
N ALA A 251 12.27 -3.88 14.41
CA ALA A 251 13.64 -4.39 14.56
C ALA A 251 14.48 -3.52 15.52
N LYS A 252 14.11 -2.23 15.67
CA LYS A 252 14.76 -1.26 16.58
C LYS A 252 16.27 -1.17 16.38
N ILE A 253 16.71 -1.19 15.13
CA ILE A 253 18.12 -1.11 14.74
C ILE A 253 18.53 0.32 14.33
N ALA A 254 19.83 0.60 14.32
CA ALA A 254 20.40 1.87 13.90
C ALA A 254 20.52 1.93 12.36
N GLY A 255 19.38 1.90 11.67
CA GLY A 255 19.29 1.98 10.21
C GLY A 255 17.97 2.62 9.80
N ASP A 256 17.92 3.14 8.58
CA ASP A 256 16.69 3.72 8.05
C ASP A 256 15.90 2.64 7.32
N PHE A 257 14.75 2.27 7.85
CA PHE A 257 13.83 1.38 7.17
C PHE A 257 13.04 2.16 6.12
N GLU A 258 13.16 1.75 4.87
CA GLU A 258 12.43 2.30 3.74
C GLU A 258 11.56 1.24 3.09
N SER A 259 10.43 1.68 2.53
CA SER A 259 9.56 0.84 1.70
C SER A 259 9.26 1.56 0.40
N THR A 260 9.13 0.81 -0.70
CA THR A 260 8.87 1.42 -2.00
C THR A 260 7.48 2.03 -2.09
N ALA A 261 6.45 1.55 -1.38
CA ALA A 261 5.12 2.18 -1.40
C ALA A 261 5.09 3.53 -0.67
N VAL A 262 5.85 3.69 0.43
CA VAL A 262 5.97 4.98 1.12
C VAL A 262 6.67 6.01 0.23
N ALA A 263 7.67 5.59 -0.54
CA ALA A 263 8.40 6.46 -1.47
C ALA A 263 7.61 6.76 -2.76
N ALA A 264 6.94 5.75 -3.34
CA ALA A 264 6.27 5.84 -4.64
C ALA A 264 4.79 6.26 -4.56
N LYS A 265 4.21 6.35 -3.36
CA LYS A 265 2.82 6.79 -3.10
C LYS A 265 1.74 6.14 -3.98
N THR A 266 1.88 4.89 -4.43
CA THR A 266 0.79 4.12 -5.10
C THR A 266 1.22 2.73 -5.59
N GLY A 267 2.52 2.48 -5.83
CA GLY A 267 2.97 1.30 -6.59
C GLY A 267 2.75 -0.09 -5.97
N GLY A 268 2.37 -0.17 -4.70
CA GLY A 268 2.27 -1.43 -3.95
C GLY A 268 0.90 -1.76 -3.37
N LEU A 269 -0.17 -1.10 -3.81
CA LEU A 269 -1.51 -1.26 -3.25
C LEU A 269 -2.53 -1.51 -4.35
N ALA A 270 -3.33 -2.56 -4.20
CA ALA A 270 -4.48 -2.82 -5.06
C ALA A 270 -5.76 -2.83 -4.21
N ILE A 271 -6.70 -1.93 -4.52
CA ILE A 271 -8.02 -1.87 -3.90
C ILE A 271 -9.04 -2.35 -4.91
N VAL A 272 -9.83 -3.35 -4.53
CA VAL A 272 -10.88 -3.93 -5.36
C VAL A 272 -12.21 -3.81 -4.63
N ASP A 273 -13.17 -3.16 -5.28
CA ASP A 273 -14.57 -3.25 -4.90
C ASP A 273 -15.10 -4.64 -5.27
N GLY A 274 -15.38 -5.45 -4.26
CA GLY A 274 -15.87 -6.83 -4.39
C GLY A 274 -17.38 -6.93 -4.58
N THR A 275 -18.10 -5.81 -4.59
CA THR A 275 -19.56 -5.66 -4.55
C THR A 275 -20.20 -6.06 -3.22
N GLY A 276 -21.45 -5.63 -3.00
CA GLY A 276 -22.22 -6.04 -1.82
C GLY A 276 -21.70 -5.44 -0.50
N GLY A 277 -21.05 -4.28 -0.55
CA GLY A 277 -20.49 -3.63 0.64
C GLY A 277 -19.19 -4.24 1.14
N ILE A 278 -18.57 -5.12 0.34
CA ILE A 278 -17.31 -5.79 0.67
C ILE A 278 -16.29 -5.47 -0.41
N GLY A 279 -15.06 -5.18 -0.01
CA GLY A 279 -13.93 -5.10 -0.92
C GLY A 279 -12.66 -5.66 -0.31
N THR A 280 -11.61 -5.71 -1.12
CA THR A 280 -10.31 -6.23 -0.71
C THR A 280 -9.20 -5.22 -0.98
N ILE A 281 -8.22 -5.19 -0.09
CA ILE A 281 -6.99 -4.42 -0.24
C ILE A 281 -5.82 -5.40 -0.21
N THR A 282 -5.07 -5.48 -1.31
CA THR A 282 -3.85 -6.29 -1.41
C THR A 282 -2.64 -5.36 -1.38
N ILE A 283 -1.64 -5.70 -0.58
CA ILE A 283 -0.40 -4.94 -0.50
C ILE A 283 0.74 -5.80 -1.02
N ASN A 284 1.52 -5.25 -1.94
CA ASN A 284 2.73 -5.84 -2.48
C ASN A 284 3.82 -4.78 -2.54
N ASP A 285 4.86 -4.92 -1.72
CA ASP A 285 5.87 -3.89 -1.58
C ASP A 285 7.26 -4.49 -1.46
N THR A 286 8.26 -3.66 -1.71
CA THR A 286 9.66 -3.98 -1.41
C THR A 286 10.19 -3.04 -0.34
N PHE A 287 11.13 -3.55 0.44
CA PHE A 287 11.67 -2.93 1.64
C PHE A 287 13.18 -2.86 1.53
N THR A 288 13.79 -1.86 2.16
CA THR A 288 15.24 -1.76 2.26
C THR A 288 15.61 -1.20 3.61
N TYR A 289 16.52 -1.86 4.31
CA TYR A 289 17.21 -1.25 5.45
C TYR A 289 18.43 -0.51 4.92
N LYS A 290 18.39 0.81 4.93
CA LYS A 290 19.52 1.67 4.59
C LYS A 290 20.51 1.72 5.74
N ARG A 291 21.79 1.76 5.38
CA ARG A 291 22.89 1.88 6.33
C ARG A 291 22.91 3.30 6.91
N ARG A 292 23.23 3.40 8.21
CA ARG A 292 23.70 4.63 8.86
C ARG A 292 25.20 4.50 9.18
N SER A 293 25.74 5.43 9.96
CA SER A 293 27.12 5.34 10.45
C SER A 293 27.30 4.14 11.39
N GLY A 294 28.48 3.53 11.31
CA GLY A 294 28.85 2.34 12.09
C GLY A 294 28.32 1.00 11.56
N PHE A 295 28.99 -0.07 11.99
CA PHE A 295 28.63 -1.44 11.61
C PHE A 295 27.39 -1.96 12.35
N GLN A 296 26.54 -2.67 11.62
CA GLN A 296 25.34 -3.31 12.16
C GLN A 296 25.51 -4.83 12.20
N LYS A 297 25.31 -5.42 13.39
CA LYS A 297 25.25 -6.88 13.56
C LYS A 297 24.01 -7.45 12.84
N PRO A 298 24.01 -8.74 12.47
CA PRO A 298 22.85 -9.35 11.82
C PRO A 298 21.60 -9.26 12.69
N PHE A 299 20.45 -9.08 12.06
CA PHE A 299 19.17 -8.96 12.76
C PHE A 299 18.02 -9.45 11.88
N ALA A 300 16.96 -9.94 12.52
CA ALA A 300 15.73 -10.28 11.82
C ALA A 300 14.90 -9.01 11.57
N ALA A 301 14.44 -8.83 10.33
CA ALA A 301 13.44 -7.81 10.02
C ALA A 301 12.13 -8.12 10.74
N GLN A 302 11.53 -7.11 11.35
CA GLN A 302 10.25 -7.20 12.05
C GLN A 302 9.39 -6.00 11.68
N VAL A 303 8.31 -6.22 10.94
CA VAL A 303 7.50 -5.13 10.40
C VAL A 303 6.03 -5.38 10.69
N LYS A 304 5.31 -4.38 11.19
CA LYS A 304 3.84 -4.38 11.17
C LYS A 304 3.33 -3.61 9.97
N VAL A 305 2.29 -4.14 9.35
CA VAL A 305 1.58 -3.54 8.22
C VAL A 305 0.28 -2.94 8.71
N GLY A 306 -0.02 -1.73 8.27
CA GLY A 306 -1.27 -1.03 8.52
C GLY A 306 -1.71 -0.26 7.27
N LEU A 307 -2.75 0.56 7.43
CA LEU A 307 -3.23 1.45 6.38
C LEU A 307 -3.37 2.87 6.94
N GLN A 308 -3.11 3.83 6.07
CA GLN A 308 -3.23 5.26 6.35
C GLN A 308 -4.06 5.92 5.25
N SER A 309 -4.84 6.94 5.63
CA SER A 309 -5.56 7.77 4.67
C SER A 309 -5.05 9.21 4.65
N LEU A 310 -5.10 9.82 3.48
CA LEU A 310 -4.83 11.24 3.28
C LEU A 310 -5.92 12.06 3.99
N GLN A 311 -5.51 13.00 4.83
CA GLN A 311 -6.40 13.87 5.58
C GLN A 311 -7.06 14.91 4.66
N SER A 312 -8.01 15.66 5.22
CA SER A 312 -8.78 16.67 4.49
C SER A 312 -7.96 17.81 3.92
N ASP A 313 -6.74 18.06 4.43
CA ASP A 313 -5.82 19.05 3.88
C ASP A 313 -5.19 18.64 2.54
N GLY A 314 -5.37 17.38 2.13
CA GLY A 314 -4.83 16.83 0.89
C GLY A 314 -3.31 16.64 0.88
N VAL A 315 -2.64 16.80 2.03
CA VAL A 315 -1.17 16.76 2.14
C VAL A 315 -0.71 15.81 3.25
N THR A 316 -1.41 15.77 4.38
CA THR A 316 -1.01 15.01 5.56
C THR A 316 -1.63 13.63 5.57
N TRP A 317 -0.86 12.61 5.94
CA TRP A 317 -1.35 11.24 6.12
C TRP A 317 -1.74 10.99 7.58
N GLY A 318 -2.98 10.56 7.82
CA GLY A 318 -3.47 10.12 9.12
C GLY A 318 -3.11 8.67 9.39
N LYS A 319 -3.18 8.24 10.66
CA LYS A 319 -2.82 6.86 11.07
C LYS A 319 -3.94 5.83 10.90
N THR A 320 -5.14 6.31 10.59
CA THR A 320 -6.34 5.48 10.45
C THR A 320 -6.75 5.43 8.98
N LEU A 321 -7.60 4.46 8.64
CA LEU A 321 -8.20 4.36 7.31
C LEU A 321 -9.51 5.16 7.29
N ALA A 322 -9.63 6.09 6.36
CA ALA A 322 -10.89 6.73 5.99
C ALA A 322 -11.04 6.86 4.47
N ASP A 323 -12.28 6.82 3.99
CA ASP A 323 -12.61 7.11 2.60
C ASP A 323 -12.80 8.61 2.32
N SER A 324 -13.18 8.99 1.10
CA SER A 324 -13.38 10.40 0.75
C SER A 324 -14.56 11.08 1.45
N ASP A 325 -15.49 10.31 2.01
CA ASP A 325 -16.67 10.79 2.74
C ASP A 325 -16.40 10.78 4.27
N ALA A 326 -15.13 10.58 4.66
CA ALA A 326 -14.67 10.47 6.04
C ALA A 326 -15.29 9.29 6.82
N VAL A 327 -15.80 8.27 6.12
CA VAL A 327 -16.16 7.00 6.75
C VAL A 327 -14.86 6.28 7.08
N CYS A 328 -14.66 5.91 8.34
CA CYS A 328 -13.42 5.31 8.79
C CYS A 328 -13.60 3.90 9.35
N HIS A 329 -12.48 3.21 9.52
CA HIS A 329 -12.42 2.00 10.29
C HIS A 329 -12.74 2.28 11.76
N ASP A 330 -13.76 1.65 12.31
CA ASP A 330 -14.19 1.76 13.71
C ASP A 330 -14.88 0.43 14.07
N ASN A 331 -14.13 -0.51 14.64
CA ASN A 331 -14.65 -1.84 14.97
C ASN A 331 -15.51 -1.82 16.24
N ALA A 332 -15.28 -0.84 17.13
CA ALA A 332 -16.05 -0.69 18.37
C ALA A 332 -17.39 0.01 18.15
N ALA A 333 -17.57 0.67 16.99
CA ALA A 333 -18.70 1.52 16.64
C ALA A 333 -18.96 2.63 17.67
N ASP A 334 -17.88 3.19 18.24
CA ASP A 334 -17.92 4.25 19.27
C ASP A 334 -17.78 5.66 18.68
N GLY A 335 -17.57 5.76 17.36
CA GLY A 335 -17.41 7.01 16.64
C GLY A 335 -15.96 7.51 16.58
N VAL A 336 -15.00 6.72 17.07
CA VAL A 336 -13.56 7.01 17.01
C VAL A 336 -12.90 6.06 16.01
N CYS A 337 -12.08 6.61 15.13
CA CYS A 337 -11.40 5.80 14.12
C CYS A 337 -10.26 4.98 14.74
N ASP A 338 -10.19 3.70 14.36
CA ASP A 338 -9.19 2.74 14.81
C ASP A 338 -7.98 2.65 13.85
N GLU A 339 -6.79 2.43 14.41
CA GLU A 339 -5.62 2.06 13.63
C GLU A 339 -5.71 0.59 13.20
N ILE A 340 -5.25 0.30 11.98
CA ILE A 340 -5.16 -1.07 11.47
C ILE A 340 -3.72 -1.54 11.64
N ALA A 341 -3.54 -2.70 12.27
CA ALA A 341 -2.22 -3.31 12.42
C ALA A 341 -2.28 -4.82 12.24
N SER A 342 -1.38 -5.35 11.43
CA SER A 342 -1.14 -6.78 11.25
C SER A 342 -0.48 -7.40 12.48
N SER A 343 -0.40 -8.73 12.48
CA SER A 343 0.64 -9.44 13.22
C SER A 343 2.04 -9.01 12.76
N THR A 344 3.07 -9.24 13.57
CA THR A 344 4.45 -8.86 13.19
C THR A 344 4.95 -9.77 12.07
N ALA A 345 5.13 -9.21 10.88
CA ALA A 345 5.77 -9.88 9.76
C ALA A 345 7.26 -10.09 10.04
N SER A 346 7.75 -11.31 9.77
CA SER A 346 9.14 -11.70 9.96
C SER A 346 9.55 -12.71 8.89
N GLY A 347 10.83 -13.06 8.82
CA GLY A 347 11.37 -14.08 7.89
C GLY A 347 12.53 -13.61 7.00
N ALA A 348 12.87 -12.32 7.03
CA ALA A 348 14.09 -11.80 6.41
C ALA A 348 15.20 -11.61 7.46
N ASP A 349 16.39 -12.17 7.18
CA ASP A 349 17.62 -11.95 7.96
C ASP A 349 18.45 -10.88 7.27
N ILE A 350 18.77 -9.79 7.98
CA ILE A 350 19.44 -8.63 7.41
C ILE A 350 20.89 -8.60 7.90
N ARG A 351 21.82 -8.47 6.95
CA ARG A 351 23.27 -8.44 7.22
C ARG A 351 23.91 -7.17 6.70
N PHE A 352 24.95 -6.69 7.38
CA PHE A 352 25.81 -5.65 6.83
C PHE A 352 26.89 -6.30 5.96
N GLY A 353 26.93 -6.00 4.66
CA GLY A 353 27.83 -6.63 3.68
C GLY A 353 28.99 -5.74 3.25
N CYS A 354 30.15 -6.36 2.98
CA CYS A 354 31.32 -5.73 2.37
C CYS A 354 31.88 -6.64 1.29
N ILE A 355 32.28 -6.10 0.14
CA ILE A 355 33.09 -6.84 -0.82
C ILE A 355 34.58 -6.53 -0.60
N ASN A 356 35.44 -7.51 -0.82
CA ASN A 356 36.88 -7.33 -0.81
C ASN A 356 37.55 -8.33 -1.76
N LEU A 357 38.84 -8.16 -1.96
CA LEU A 357 39.69 -9.05 -2.75
C LEU A 357 41.04 -9.24 -2.07
N ASP A 358 41.71 -10.35 -2.40
CA ASP A 358 43.05 -10.67 -1.90
C ASP A 358 44.13 -10.23 -2.91
N GLU A 359 45.37 -10.15 -2.44
CA GLU A 359 46.52 -10.13 -3.34
C GLU A 359 46.76 -11.52 -3.95
N ALA A 360 47.27 -11.56 -5.17
CA ALA A 360 47.58 -12.80 -5.87
C ALA A 360 49.03 -12.79 -6.39
N ALA A 361 49.65 -13.96 -6.44
CA ALA A 361 50.95 -14.13 -7.03
C ALA A 361 51.05 -15.53 -7.66
N GLY A 362 51.64 -15.61 -8.85
CA GLY A 362 51.77 -16.85 -9.61
C GLY A 362 52.97 -16.85 -10.54
N ALA A 363 53.27 -18.01 -11.11
CA ALA A 363 54.33 -18.13 -12.12
C ALA A 363 53.90 -17.53 -13.46
N VAL A 364 54.88 -17.17 -14.29
CA VAL A 364 54.63 -16.91 -15.71
C VAL A 364 54.19 -18.19 -16.41
N GLY A 365 53.37 -18.07 -17.47
CA GLY A 365 52.87 -19.20 -18.24
C GLY A 365 51.68 -19.96 -17.62
N THR A 366 51.16 -19.51 -16.48
CA THR A 366 49.95 -20.04 -15.84
C THR A 366 48.92 -18.93 -15.60
N ASP A 367 47.63 -19.27 -15.67
CA ASP A 367 46.57 -18.34 -15.33
C ASP A 367 46.70 -17.95 -13.85
N LEU A 368 46.52 -16.65 -13.56
CA LEU A 368 46.61 -16.11 -12.22
C LEU A 368 45.19 -15.92 -11.66
N VAL A 369 44.92 -16.56 -10.52
CA VAL A 369 43.62 -16.49 -9.85
C VAL A 369 43.70 -15.55 -8.67
N GLN A 370 42.93 -14.48 -8.69
CA GLN A 370 42.77 -13.53 -7.59
C GLN A 370 41.41 -13.72 -6.93
N ARG A 371 41.42 -14.03 -5.63
CA ARG A 371 40.21 -14.27 -4.86
C ARG A 371 39.46 -12.96 -4.60
N VAL A 372 38.15 -13.00 -4.80
CA VAL A 372 37.18 -11.96 -4.45
C VAL A 372 36.21 -12.58 -3.45
N TYR A 373 35.84 -11.87 -2.40
CA TYR A 373 34.96 -12.41 -1.37
C TYR A 373 34.04 -11.38 -0.76
N MET A 374 32.87 -11.86 -0.33
CA MET A 374 31.89 -11.10 0.43
C MET A 374 32.05 -11.38 1.91
N GLU A 375 32.22 -10.33 2.69
CA GLU A 375 32.21 -10.36 4.14
C GLU A 375 30.87 -9.83 4.67
N TYR A 376 30.58 -10.17 5.92
CA TYR A 376 29.53 -9.54 6.70
C TYR A 376 30.01 -9.26 8.13
N ILE A 377 29.31 -8.37 8.81
CA ILE A 377 29.49 -8.17 10.25
C ILE A 377 28.76 -9.29 10.98
N ASN A 378 29.48 -10.13 11.71
CA ASN A 378 28.91 -11.23 12.47
C ASN A 378 28.29 -10.78 13.81
N SER A 379 27.71 -11.72 14.56
CA SER A 379 27.11 -11.47 15.88
C SER A 379 28.08 -10.90 16.92
N ASN A 380 29.39 -11.13 16.74
CA ASN A 380 30.45 -10.56 17.58
C ASN A 380 30.88 -9.15 17.15
N GLY A 381 30.29 -8.59 16.10
CA GLY A 381 30.63 -7.26 15.57
C GLY A 381 31.93 -7.24 14.76
N LYS A 382 32.39 -8.40 14.27
CA LYS A 382 33.61 -8.52 13.46
C LYS A 382 33.27 -8.88 12.01
N ARG A 383 34.08 -8.43 11.07
CA ARG A 383 34.02 -8.91 9.68
C ARG A 383 34.35 -10.40 9.63
N ALA A 384 33.56 -11.14 8.88
CA ALA A 384 33.74 -12.56 8.61
C ALA A 384 33.26 -12.86 7.19
N LEU A 385 33.84 -13.88 6.54
CA LEU A 385 33.38 -14.37 5.26
C LEU A 385 31.89 -14.77 5.34
N ASN A 386 31.09 -14.32 4.38
CA ASN A 386 29.68 -14.71 4.30
C ASN A 386 29.50 -15.98 3.48
N THR A 387 29.74 -17.14 4.11
CA THR A 387 29.64 -18.45 3.45
C THR A 387 28.22 -18.82 2.98
N ASP A 388 27.22 -18.04 3.38
CA ASP A 388 25.83 -18.22 2.94
C ASP A 388 25.54 -17.48 1.61
N ASP A 389 26.47 -16.67 1.11
CA ASP A 389 26.26 -15.88 -0.10
C ASP A 389 26.48 -16.72 -1.36
N SER A 390 25.37 -17.07 -2.00
CA SER A 390 25.32 -17.69 -3.32
C SER A 390 24.52 -16.86 -4.33
N SER A 391 24.13 -15.62 -3.98
CA SER A 391 23.19 -14.80 -4.74
C SER A 391 23.79 -13.50 -5.25
N THR A 392 24.85 -12.99 -4.62
CA THR A 392 25.57 -11.80 -5.13
C THR A 392 26.18 -12.13 -6.49
N ARG A 393 25.98 -11.24 -7.46
CA ARG A 393 26.63 -11.33 -8.78
C ARG A 393 27.97 -10.58 -8.77
N LEU A 394 28.97 -11.11 -9.48
CA LEU A 394 30.20 -10.39 -9.80
C LEU A 394 30.16 -10.04 -11.28
N VAL A 395 29.86 -8.79 -11.61
CA VAL A 395 29.71 -8.34 -13.01
C VAL A 395 30.99 -7.68 -13.52
N PRO A 396 31.31 -7.80 -14.83
CA PRO A 396 32.52 -7.19 -15.39
C PRO A 396 32.64 -5.68 -15.17
N ALA A 397 31.51 -4.96 -15.13
CA ALA A 397 31.48 -3.51 -14.88
C ALA A 397 32.07 -3.09 -13.53
N LEU A 398 32.18 -4.01 -12.56
CA LEU A 398 32.85 -3.74 -11.28
C LEU A 398 34.38 -3.80 -11.38
N ILE A 399 34.93 -4.50 -12.37
CA ILE A 399 36.36 -4.77 -12.41
C ILE A 399 37.08 -3.51 -12.88
N ASP A 400 37.93 -2.95 -12.02
CA ASP A 400 38.76 -1.79 -12.32
C ASP A 400 40.24 -2.18 -12.16
N LEU A 401 40.97 -2.06 -13.26
CA LEU A 401 42.34 -2.56 -13.40
C LEU A 401 43.28 -1.41 -13.70
N SER A 402 44.47 -1.46 -13.12
CA SER A 402 45.57 -0.54 -13.42
C SER A 402 46.90 -1.27 -13.44
N SER A 403 47.86 -0.79 -14.22
CA SER A 403 49.24 -1.27 -14.28
C SER A 403 50.18 -0.06 -14.37
N SER A 404 51.50 -0.30 -14.47
CA SER A 404 52.44 0.79 -14.75
C SER A 404 52.29 1.40 -16.16
N LEU A 405 51.53 0.75 -17.05
CA LEU A 405 51.42 1.14 -18.46
C LEU A 405 50.02 1.64 -18.83
N ALA A 406 48.98 1.19 -18.12
CA ALA A 406 47.60 1.50 -18.46
C ALA A 406 46.72 1.66 -17.20
N ASP A 407 45.75 2.56 -17.29
CA ASP A 407 44.65 2.73 -16.34
C ASP A 407 43.35 2.93 -17.13
N PRO A 408 42.81 1.84 -17.73
CA PRO A 408 41.70 1.92 -18.66
C PRO A 408 40.35 2.27 -18.00
N GLY A 409 40.27 2.22 -16.67
CA GLY A 409 39.04 2.42 -15.91
C GLY A 409 38.15 1.17 -15.81
N PRO A 410 36.98 1.29 -15.15
CA PRO A 410 36.12 0.16 -14.83
C PRO A 410 35.47 -0.49 -16.06
N GLY A 411 35.29 -1.80 -16.00
CA GLY A 411 34.64 -2.59 -17.06
C GLY A 411 35.56 -3.02 -18.20
N VAL A 412 36.82 -2.59 -18.20
CA VAL A 412 37.80 -3.01 -19.22
C VAL A 412 38.47 -4.31 -18.80
N VAL A 413 38.23 -5.37 -19.59
CA VAL A 413 38.64 -6.74 -19.27
C VAL A 413 39.95 -7.18 -19.94
N THR A 414 40.72 -6.23 -20.48
CA THR A 414 42.05 -6.47 -21.07
C THR A 414 43.00 -5.37 -20.62
N ILE A 415 44.17 -5.74 -20.12
CA ILE A 415 45.14 -4.77 -19.61
C ILE A 415 46.57 -5.14 -20.03
N GLU A 416 47.33 -4.12 -20.42
CA GLU A 416 48.74 -4.24 -20.76
C GLU A 416 49.59 -4.32 -19.48
N VAL A 417 50.39 -5.38 -19.37
CA VAL A 417 51.21 -5.71 -18.18
C VAL A 417 52.69 -5.43 -18.45
N ALA A 418 53.12 -5.57 -19.70
CA ALA A 418 54.42 -5.17 -20.22
C ALA A 418 54.25 -4.72 -21.67
N THR A 419 55.22 -4.00 -22.24
CA THR A 419 55.11 -3.44 -23.61
C THR A 419 54.76 -4.53 -24.63
N GLY A 420 53.59 -4.40 -25.25
CA GLY A 420 53.06 -5.35 -26.24
C GLY A 420 52.50 -6.64 -25.65
N ILE A 421 52.41 -6.77 -24.32
CA ILE A 421 51.94 -7.96 -23.60
C ILE A 421 50.75 -7.59 -22.74
N SER A 422 49.58 -8.14 -23.09
CA SER A 422 48.35 -7.95 -22.34
C SER A 422 47.84 -9.25 -21.74
N THR A 423 47.12 -9.15 -20.63
CA THR A 423 46.28 -10.22 -20.12
C THR A 423 44.81 -9.85 -20.30
N GLN A 424 43.97 -10.86 -20.51
CA GLN A 424 42.53 -10.75 -20.33
C GLN A 424 42.15 -11.16 -18.91
N VAL A 425 41.08 -10.57 -18.38
CA VAL A 425 40.48 -10.98 -17.11
C VAL A 425 39.09 -11.53 -17.36
N SER A 426 38.74 -12.60 -16.66
CA SER A 426 37.38 -13.13 -16.58
C SER A 426 37.00 -13.37 -15.13
N VAL A 427 35.70 -13.48 -14.84
CA VAL A 427 35.21 -13.95 -13.54
C VAL A 427 35.10 -15.48 -13.55
N ALA A 428 35.41 -16.13 -12.43
CA ALA A 428 35.31 -17.59 -12.31
C ALA A 428 33.87 -18.10 -12.38
N GLY A 429 32.90 -17.28 -11.98
CA GLY A 429 31.47 -17.52 -12.14
C GLY A 429 30.66 -16.23 -12.04
N ASP A 430 29.42 -16.29 -12.52
CA ASP A 430 28.49 -15.15 -12.52
C ASP A 430 28.08 -14.69 -11.11
N THR A 431 27.92 -15.65 -10.19
CA THR A 431 27.56 -15.43 -8.79
C THR A 431 28.66 -15.91 -7.87
N PHE A 432 28.73 -15.31 -6.69
CA PHE A 432 29.54 -15.84 -5.60
C PHE A 432 29.06 -17.25 -5.26
N ASN A 433 30.00 -18.09 -4.80
CA ASN A 433 29.78 -19.42 -4.30
C ASN A 433 30.31 -19.47 -2.87
N HIS A 434 29.42 -19.58 -1.90
CA HIS A 434 29.77 -19.51 -0.47
C HIS A 434 30.59 -18.27 -0.10
N GLY A 435 30.17 -17.11 -0.61
CA GLY A 435 30.82 -15.84 -0.35
C GLY A 435 32.14 -15.64 -1.08
N GLU A 436 32.51 -16.52 -2.00
CA GLU A 436 33.75 -16.43 -2.78
C GLU A 436 33.50 -16.41 -4.29
N ASN A 437 34.36 -15.68 -5.00
CA ASN A 437 34.50 -15.71 -6.44
C ASN A 437 35.98 -15.43 -6.77
N ALA A 438 36.33 -15.36 -8.05
CA ALA A 438 37.69 -15.00 -8.44
C ALA A 438 37.74 -14.25 -9.75
N LEU A 439 38.74 -13.37 -9.86
CA LEU A 439 39.22 -12.87 -11.13
C LEU A 439 40.29 -13.84 -11.65
N ILE A 440 40.16 -14.26 -12.90
CA ILE A 440 41.09 -15.14 -13.59
C ILE A 440 41.78 -14.30 -14.66
N PHE A 441 43.07 -14.06 -14.48
CA PHE A 441 43.90 -13.41 -15.47
C PHE A 441 44.55 -14.48 -16.35
N SER A 442 44.38 -14.37 -17.67
CA SER A 442 45.02 -15.26 -18.64
C SER A 442 46.54 -15.25 -18.46
N LYS A 443 47.17 -16.41 -18.61
CA LYS A 443 48.63 -16.52 -18.53
C LYS A 443 49.37 -15.53 -19.43
N ILE A 444 50.49 -15.02 -18.93
CA ILE A 444 51.48 -14.26 -19.68
C ILE A 444 52.87 -14.85 -19.44
N ASP A 445 53.76 -14.73 -20.42
CA ASP A 445 55.11 -15.31 -20.37
C ASP A 445 56.17 -14.32 -19.87
N THR A 446 55.73 -13.23 -19.24
CA THR A 446 56.60 -12.15 -18.73
C THR A 446 56.17 -11.74 -17.33
N ALA A 447 57.15 -11.42 -16.49
CA ALA A 447 56.88 -10.93 -15.14
C ALA A 447 56.28 -9.53 -15.19
N GLY A 448 55.36 -9.25 -14.25
CA GLY A 448 54.67 -7.97 -14.18
C GLY A 448 53.56 -7.99 -13.15
N TYR A 449 52.84 -6.89 -13.03
CA TYR A 449 51.76 -6.78 -12.04
C TYR A 449 50.56 -6.03 -12.59
N ILE A 450 49.43 -6.30 -11.94
CA ILE A 450 48.16 -5.62 -12.14
C ILE A 450 47.66 -5.25 -10.75
N ASP A 451 47.26 -4.00 -10.58
CA ASP A 451 46.53 -3.55 -9.40
C ASP A 451 45.04 -3.55 -9.73
N SER A 452 44.26 -4.29 -8.95
CA SER A 452 42.82 -4.47 -9.14
C SER A 452 42.04 -3.86 -7.97
N THR A 453 40.92 -3.22 -8.26
CA THR A 453 39.88 -2.86 -7.29
C THR A 453 38.50 -3.22 -7.86
N LEU A 454 37.46 -3.01 -7.07
CA LEU A 454 36.07 -3.20 -7.48
C LEU A 454 35.34 -1.85 -7.39
N ALA A 455 34.85 -1.34 -8.51
CA ALA A 455 34.20 -0.04 -8.63
C ALA A 455 32.76 -0.03 -8.09
N VAL A 456 32.53 -0.55 -6.88
CA VAL A 456 31.19 -0.65 -6.26
C VAL A 456 30.51 0.70 -6.02
N LYS A 457 31.28 1.80 -5.95
CA LYS A 457 30.75 3.16 -5.85
C LYS A 457 30.14 3.65 -7.17
N ASP A 458 30.68 3.18 -8.30
CA ASP A 458 30.35 3.65 -9.65
C ASP A 458 29.25 2.78 -10.30
N VAL A 459 28.89 1.66 -9.67
CA VAL A 459 27.86 0.72 -10.15
C VAL A 459 26.63 0.77 -9.24
N VAL A 460 25.49 1.19 -9.82
CA VAL A 460 24.18 1.20 -9.17
C VAL A 460 23.77 -0.22 -8.79
N GLY A 461 23.21 -0.39 -7.59
CA GLY A 461 22.77 -1.68 -7.07
C GLY A 461 23.85 -2.43 -6.28
N TYR A 462 25.05 -1.88 -6.14
CA TYR A 462 26.14 -2.42 -5.30
C TYR A 462 26.41 -1.59 -4.02
N GLU A 463 25.48 -0.71 -3.64
CA GLU A 463 25.53 0.07 -2.39
C GLU A 463 25.61 -0.85 -1.15
N PHE A 464 25.22 -2.11 -1.28
CA PHE A 464 25.30 -3.12 -0.23
C PHE A 464 26.69 -3.74 -0.06
N ALA A 465 27.62 -3.47 -0.97
CA ALA A 465 28.96 -4.04 -0.94
C ALA A 465 30.03 -3.02 -0.49
N ARG A 466 29.65 -1.74 -0.40
CA ARG A 466 30.52 -0.62 0.00
C ARG A 466 30.77 -0.60 1.49
N CYS A 467 31.99 -0.29 1.89
CA CYS A 467 32.39 -0.20 3.30
C CYS A 467 33.35 0.96 3.53
N ASP A 468 33.47 1.38 4.78
CA ASP A 468 34.39 2.43 5.21
C ASP A 468 35.81 1.86 5.21
N TRP A 469 36.54 2.11 4.12
CA TRP A 469 37.91 1.63 3.93
C TRP A 469 38.93 2.72 4.22
N ASP A 470 38.55 4.00 4.13
CA ASP A 470 39.39 5.15 4.42
C ASP A 470 39.32 5.64 5.88
N GLY A 471 38.33 5.18 6.64
CA GLY A 471 38.14 5.46 8.06
C GLY A 471 37.39 6.75 8.38
N ASP A 472 36.65 7.32 7.42
CA ASP A 472 35.94 8.59 7.59
C ASP A 472 34.57 8.46 8.29
N GLY A 473 34.11 7.22 8.53
CA GLY A 473 32.83 6.91 9.17
C GLY A 473 31.66 6.74 8.20
N VAL A 474 31.89 6.83 6.89
CA VAL A 474 30.92 6.65 5.81
C VAL A 474 31.22 5.35 5.06
N HIS A 475 30.17 4.60 4.70
CA HIS A 475 30.32 3.30 4.04
C HIS A 475 30.10 3.40 2.53
N ASP A 476 30.94 4.15 1.84
CA ASP A 476 30.79 4.47 0.41
C ASP A 476 32.03 4.13 -0.44
N ASP A 477 33.09 3.58 0.14
CA ASP A 477 34.32 3.28 -0.58
C ASP A 477 34.28 2.00 -1.44
N ASN A 478 35.13 2.03 -2.47
CA ASN A 478 35.62 0.85 -3.15
C ASN A 478 36.64 0.10 -2.26
N PRO A 479 36.72 -1.24 -2.31
CA PRO A 479 37.78 -1.96 -1.62
C PRO A 479 39.17 -1.48 -2.05
N PRO A 480 40.17 -1.48 -1.13
CA PRO A 480 41.52 -1.05 -1.46
C PRO A 480 42.10 -1.82 -2.64
N LYS A 481 42.88 -1.14 -3.49
CA LYS A 481 43.59 -1.79 -4.60
C LYS A 481 44.44 -2.94 -4.08
N LYS A 482 44.37 -4.09 -4.75
CA LYS A 482 45.17 -5.29 -4.45
C LYS A 482 45.98 -5.71 -5.65
N ARG A 483 47.23 -6.11 -5.40
CA ARG A 483 48.17 -6.47 -6.44
C ARG A 483 48.11 -7.96 -6.79
N SER A 484 48.08 -8.21 -8.08
CA SER A 484 48.24 -9.51 -8.73
C SER A 484 49.57 -9.53 -9.48
N SER A 485 50.50 -10.40 -9.10
CA SER A 485 51.87 -10.43 -9.69
C SER A 485 52.16 -11.74 -10.44
N PHE A 486 52.68 -11.61 -11.66
CA PHE A 486 53.24 -12.70 -12.45
C PHE A 486 54.76 -12.80 -12.23
N GLY A 487 55.26 -14.02 -12.03
CA GLY A 487 56.69 -14.29 -11.84
C GLY A 487 57.22 -14.08 -10.41
N VAL A 488 56.34 -14.06 -9.40
CA VAL A 488 56.70 -13.93 -7.97
C VAL A 488 56.01 -15.03 -7.14
N TYR A 489 56.71 -15.64 -6.17
CA TYR A 489 56.15 -16.66 -5.26
C TYR A 489 55.68 -16.06 -3.92
N LYS A 490 54.56 -16.54 -3.37
CA LYS A 490 54.01 -16.11 -2.06
C LYS A 490 55.04 -16.33 -0.94
N GLY A 491 55.41 -15.26 -0.23
CA GLY A 491 56.28 -15.32 0.97
C GLY A 491 57.51 -14.40 0.99
N GLN A 492 57.71 -13.52 0.00
CA GLN A 492 58.88 -12.63 -0.06
C GLN A 492 58.54 -11.13 0.12
N SER A 493 57.54 -10.79 0.93
CA SER A 493 57.15 -9.39 1.15
C SER A 493 58.21 -8.54 1.90
N ASN A 494 59.34 -9.10 2.35
CA ASN A 494 60.34 -8.35 3.14
C ASN A 494 61.81 -8.50 2.74
N VAL A 495 62.16 -8.99 1.55
CA VAL A 495 63.58 -9.05 1.14
C VAL A 495 63.80 -8.23 -0.14
N LYS A 496 64.58 -7.14 0.01
CA LYS A 496 65.25 -6.43 -1.10
C LYS A 496 66.17 -7.40 -1.84
N LYS A 497 65.60 -8.21 -2.74
CA LYS A 497 66.19 -8.96 -3.87
C LYS A 497 65.18 -10.05 -4.27
N GLY A 498 64.18 -9.67 -5.06
CA GLY A 498 63.31 -10.64 -5.72
C GLY A 498 64.15 -11.52 -6.64
N ARG A 499 64.08 -12.84 -6.47
CA ARG A 499 64.59 -13.79 -7.46
C ARG A 499 63.48 -14.04 -8.47
N ILE A 500 63.65 -13.49 -9.67
CA ILE A 500 62.82 -13.76 -10.84
C ILE A 500 63.22 -15.15 -11.33
N PHE A 501 62.26 -16.07 -11.46
CA PHE A 501 62.50 -17.37 -12.10
C PHE A 501 61.76 -17.41 -13.42
N VAL A 502 62.52 -17.32 -14.51
CA VAL A 502 62.09 -17.70 -15.86
C VAL A 502 62.25 -19.22 -15.97
N ARG A 503 61.28 -19.90 -16.59
CA ARG A 503 61.37 -21.35 -16.83
C ARG A 503 62.56 -21.64 -17.75
N GLU A 504 63.61 -22.27 -17.24
CA GLU A 504 64.63 -22.90 -18.09
C GLU A 504 64.01 -24.13 -18.76
N VAL A 505 63.89 -24.08 -20.08
CA VAL A 505 63.60 -25.26 -20.91
C VAL A 505 64.94 -25.90 -21.22
N TYR A 506 65.24 -27.05 -20.61
CA TYR A 506 66.32 -27.90 -21.09
C TYR A 506 65.85 -28.58 -22.38
N ASP A 507 66.46 -28.19 -23.49
CA ASP A 507 66.33 -28.90 -24.76
C ASP A 507 67.28 -30.09 -24.75
N SER A 508 66.75 -31.29 -24.52
CA SER A 508 67.52 -32.53 -24.62
C SER A 508 67.43 -33.05 -26.06
N GLY A 509 68.41 -32.71 -26.89
CA GLY A 509 68.49 -33.18 -28.27
C GLY A 509 69.91 -33.39 -28.76
N ALA A 510 70.18 -34.65 -29.11
CA ALA A 510 71.26 -35.17 -29.97
C ALA A 510 72.58 -35.62 -29.30
N ALA A 511 72.71 -36.94 -29.31
CA ALA A 511 73.95 -37.69 -29.20
C ALA A 511 74.82 -37.50 -30.45
N GLU A 512 76.14 -37.47 -30.26
CA GLU A 512 77.09 -38.00 -31.23
C GLU A 512 78.33 -38.54 -30.47
N GLU A 513 78.64 -39.81 -30.74
CA GLU A 513 79.81 -40.56 -30.30
C GLU A 513 81.09 -40.12 -31.04
N GLU A 514 82.23 -40.65 -30.57
CA GLU A 514 83.62 -40.55 -31.07
C GLU A 514 84.45 -39.36 -30.53
N ASN A 515 85.67 -39.51 -30.00
CA ASN A 515 86.64 -40.60 -30.11
C ASN A 515 87.64 -40.62 -28.94
N LEU A 516 88.21 -41.81 -28.71
CA LEU A 516 89.25 -42.15 -27.74
C LEU A 516 90.65 -41.57 -28.07
N ASN A 517 91.47 -41.50 -27.01
CA ASN A 517 92.96 -41.47 -26.95
C ASN A 517 93.71 -40.14 -27.17
N LYS A 518 94.17 -39.50 -26.08
CA LYS A 518 95.49 -39.72 -25.44
C LYS A 518 95.66 -38.85 -24.19
#